data_AF-A0A6G1S681-F1
#
_entry.id   AF-A0A6G1S681-F1
#
_cell.length_a   1.000
_cell.length_b   1.000
_cell.length_c   1.000
_cell.angle_alpha   90.00
_cell.angle_beta   90.00
_cell.angle_gamma   90.00
#
_symmetry.space_group_name_H-M   'P 1'
#
loop_
_entity.id
_entity.type
_entity.pdbx_description
1 polymer ?
#
loop_
_entity_poly.entity_id
_entity_poly.type
_entity_poly.pdbx_seq_one_letter_code
_entity_poly.pdbx_strand_id
1 'polypeptide(L)'
;FPRRMRDWLFNVMRDLADREELTPYFLKLEREAETNLTRRWTNAAIWKWCDLDGHPHDRSVSRHELFPIRAPLMALEHCIAPFLNKCDVDDDHMISLKEWGKCLELDEEDLDEKCEEVRGEDE
;
A
#
# COMPACT_ATOMS: atom_id res chain seq x y z
N PHE A 1 9.38 12.81 2.29
CA PHE A 1 8.07 12.37 1.80
C PHE A 1 7.82 10.89 2.07
N PRO A 2 8.73 9.95 1.72
CA PRO A 2 8.54 8.51 1.95
C PRO A 2 8.08 8.13 3.36
N ARG A 3 8.76 8.64 4.40
CA ARG A 3 8.40 8.40 5.81
C ARG A 3 6.98 8.83 6.15
N ARG A 4 6.60 10.04 5.74
CA ARG A 4 5.25 10.58 5.96
C ARG A 4 4.21 9.75 5.22
N MET A 5 4.54 9.24 4.03
CA MET A 5 3.66 8.38 3.26
C MET A 5 3.41 7.06 4.00
N ARG A 6 4.46 6.34 4.43
CA ARG A 6 4.27 5.07 5.18
C ARG A 6 3.56 5.28 6.53
N ASP A 7 3.83 6.37 7.23
CA ASP A 7 3.12 6.72 8.46
C ASP A 7 1.64 7.02 8.18
N TRP A 8 1.37 7.75 7.09
CA TRP A 8 0.01 8.03 6.66
C TRP A 8 -0.75 6.75 6.28
N LEU A 9 -0.14 5.85 5.51
CA LEU A 9 -0.73 4.56 5.14
C LEU A 9 -1.15 3.75 6.37
N PHE A 10 -0.27 3.66 7.37
CA PHE A 10 -0.59 2.98 8.62
C PHE A 10 -1.78 3.62 9.35
N ASN A 11 -1.81 4.96 9.45
CA ASN A 11 -2.93 5.63 10.10
C ASN A 11 -4.26 5.43 9.35
N VAL A 12 -4.24 5.42 8.02
CA VAL A 12 -5.44 5.10 7.23
C VAL A 12 -5.89 3.66 7.47
N MET A 13 -4.96 2.71 7.46
CA MET A 13 -5.27 1.31 7.73
C MET A 13 -5.93 1.14 9.12
N ARG A 14 -5.37 1.78 10.14
CA ARG A 14 -5.95 1.79 11.50
C ARG A 14 -7.34 2.43 11.53
N ASP A 15 -7.50 3.59 10.90
CA ASP A 15 -8.81 4.28 10.86
C ASP A 15 -9.89 3.43 10.14
N LEU A 16 -9.51 2.64 9.13
CA LEU A 16 -10.40 1.68 8.47
C LEU A 16 -10.70 0.47 9.36
N ALA A 17 -9.71 -0.02 10.10
CA ALA A 17 -9.90 -1.10 11.08
C ALA A 17 -10.90 -0.69 12.18
N ASP A 18 -10.77 0.52 12.71
CA ASP A 18 -11.68 1.09 13.72
C ASP A 18 -13.12 1.24 13.21
N ARG A 19 -13.30 1.38 11.90
CA ARG A 19 -14.63 1.47 11.24
C ARG A 19 -15.16 0.12 10.76
N GLU A 20 -14.43 -0.96 11.00
CA GLU A 20 -14.77 -2.31 10.53
C GLU A 20 -14.84 -2.41 8.99
N GLU A 21 -14.03 -1.62 8.28
CA GLU A 21 -13.99 -1.55 6.81
C GLU A 21 -12.85 -2.40 6.19
N LEU A 22 -12.01 -3.04 7.01
CA LEU A 22 -10.97 -3.97 6.54
C LEU A 22 -11.50 -5.41 6.47
N THR A 23 -11.04 -6.16 5.47
CA THR A 23 -11.26 -7.61 5.41
C THR A 23 -10.62 -8.31 6.62
N PRO A 24 -11.09 -9.52 7.02
CA PRO A 24 -10.54 -10.24 8.17
C PRO A 24 -9.02 -10.45 8.10
N TYR A 25 -8.50 -10.71 6.89
CA TYR A 25 -7.06 -10.83 6.65
C TYR A 25 -6.32 -9.51 6.94
N PHE A 26 -6.75 -8.39 6.36
CA PHE A 26 -6.08 -7.10 6.56
C PHE A 26 -6.24 -6.58 7.99
N LEU A 27 -7.35 -6.88 8.67
CA LEU A 27 -7.53 -6.60 10.09
C LEU A 27 -6.50 -7.34 10.95
N LYS A 28 -6.15 -8.58 10.60
CA LYS A 28 -5.09 -9.32 11.30
C LYS A 28 -3.73 -8.66 11.11
N LEU A 29 -3.41 -8.21 9.89
CA LEU A 29 -2.16 -7.50 9.59
C LEU A 29 -2.08 -6.15 10.33
N GLU A 30 -3.18 -5.43 10.44
CA GLU A 30 -3.25 -4.18 11.21
C GLU A 30 -2.95 -4.42 12.70
N ARG A 31 -3.57 -5.44 13.30
CA ARG A 31 -3.34 -5.79 14.72
C ARG A 31 -1.90 -6.19 15.00
N GLU A 32 -1.25 -6.87 14.06
CA GLU A 32 0.18 -7.17 14.16
C GLU A 32 1.02 -5.89 14.07
N ALA A 33 0.64 -4.95 13.19
CA ALA A 33 1.32 -3.68 12.98
C ALA A 33 1.26 -2.75 14.20
N GLU A 34 0.22 -2.83 15.03
CA GLU A 34 0.12 -2.10 16.31
C GLU A 34 1.11 -2.62 17.37
N THR A 35 1.42 -3.91 17.35
CA THR A 35 2.25 -4.56 18.39
C THR A 35 3.70 -4.80 17.96
N ASN A 36 3.98 -4.82 16.66
CA ASN A 36 5.30 -5.07 16.10
C ASN A 36 5.77 -3.92 15.19
N LEU A 37 6.75 -3.15 15.67
CA LEU A 37 7.31 -2.00 14.94
C LEU A 37 7.97 -2.37 13.61
N THR A 38 8.50 -3.59 13.44
CA THR A 38 9.08 -4.00 12.15
C THR A 38 8.01 -4.25 11.10
N ARG A 39 6.85 -4.76 11.52
CA ARG A 39 5.70 -5.03 10.65
C ARG A 39 4.81 -3.82 10.45
N ARG A 40 4.91 -2.81 11.32
CA ARG A 40 4.04 -1.63 11.34
C ARG A 40 3.81 -1.01 9.98
N TRP A 41 4.89 -0.65 9.30
CA TRP A 41 4.82 0.02 8.01
C TRP A 41 4.73 -0.95 6.84
N THR A 42 5.35 -2.13 6.97
CA THR A 42 5.33 -3.17 5.94
C THR A 42 3.92 -3.68 5.71
N ASN A 43 3.17 -4.02 6.77
CA ASN A 43 1.79 -4.51 6.66
C ASN A 43 0.87 -3.46 6.04
N ALA A 44 1.02 -2.19 6.42
CA ALA A 44 0.26 -1.09 5.83
C ALA A 44 0.62 -0.85 4.34
N ALA A 45 1.90 -1.01 3.99
CA ALA A 45 2.35 -0.89 2.61
C ALA A 45 1.81 -2.02 1.73
N ILE A 46 1.84 -3.27 2.22
CA ILE A 46 1.28 -4.45 1.54
C ILE A 46 -0.22 -4.28 1.35
N TRP A 47 -0.96 -3.96 2.43
CA TRP A 47 -2.40 -3.71 2.36
C TRP A 47 -2.73 -2.68 1.29
N LYS A 48 -2.08 -1.51 1.31
CA LYS A 48 -2.41 -0.46 0.36
C LYS A 48 -2.07 -0.86 -1.07
N TRP A 49 -0.98 -1.58 -1.28
CA TRP A 49 -0.61 -2.05 -2.61
C TRP A 49 -1.62 -3.08 -3.14
N CYS A 50 -2.03 -4.06 -2.33
CA CYS A 50 -3.10 -5.00 -2.70
C CYS A 50 -4.45 -4.31 -2.96
N ASP A 51 -4.76 -3.25 -2.22
CA ASP A 51 -5.98 -2.43 -2.40
C ASP A 51 -5.94 -1.63 -3.71
N LEU A 52 -4.74 -1.28 -4.20
CA LEU A 52 -4.55 -0.54 -5.46
C LEU A 52 -4.45 -1.47 -6.68
N ASP A 53 -3.85 -2.66 -6.55
CA ASP A 53 -3.78 -3.70 -7.60
C ASP A 53 -5.20 -4.24 -7.88
N GLY A 54 -5.94 -3.50 -8.69
CA GLY A 54 -7.33 -3.73 -9.03
C GLY A 54 -7.46 -4.74 -10.16
N HIS A 55 -8.50 -4.62 -10.98
CA HIS A 55 -8.68 -5.52 -12.11
C HIS A 55 -8.02 -4.96 -13.38
N PRO A 56 -7.17 -5.72 -14.10
CA PRO A 56 -6.77 -7.10 -13.79
C PRO A 56 -5.73 -7.19 -12.67
N HIS A 57 -5.82 -8.22 -11.85
CA HIS A 57 -4.82 -8.49 -10.81
C HIS A 57 -3.55 -9.04 -11.45
N ASP A 58 -2.64 -8.15 -11.83
CA ASP A 58 -1.41 -8.48 -12.55
C ASP A 58 -0.16 -8.34 -11.67
N ARG A 59 -0.36 -8.11 -10.37
CA ARG A 59 0.69 -7.88 -9.38
C ARG A 59 1.54 -6.66 -9.71
N SER A 60 0.89 -5.64 -10.23
CA SER A 60 1.49 -4.35 -10.50
C SER A 60 0.43 -3.27 -10.38
N VAL A 61 0.85 -2.06 -10.00
CA VAL A 61 -0.08 -0.94 -9.86
C VAL A 61 0.17 0.06 -10.99
N SER A 62 -0.78 0.14 -11.91
CA SER A 62 -0.73 1.07 -13.04
C SER A 62 -1.01 2.51 -12.64
N ARG A 63 -0.68 3.45 -13.52
CA ARG A 63 -1.01 4.89 -13.34
C ARG A 63 -2.50 5.16 -13.11
N HIS A 64 -3.40 4.35 -13.67
CA HIS A 64 -4.84 4.52 -13.49
C HIS A 64 -5.26 4.05 -12.09
N GLU A 65 -4.68 2.97 -11.60
CA GLU A 65 -4.93 2.45 -10.25
C GLU A 65 -4.37 3.36 -9.16
N LEU A 66 -3.32 4.15 -9.45
CA LEU A 66 -2.82 5.18 -8.54
C LEU A 66 -3.77 6.39 -8.39
N PHE A 67 -4.84 6.49 -9.18
CA PHE A 67 -5.74 7.63 -9.16
C PHE A 67 -6.30 7.99 -7.76
N PRO A 68 -6.78 7.03 -6.92
CA PRO A 68 -7.34 7.33 -5.60
C PRO A 68 -6.35 8.02 -4.66
N ILE A 69 -5.06 7.69 -4.75
CA ILE A 69 -4.02 8.32 -3.92
C ILE A 69 -3.43 9.58 -4.56
N ARG A 70 -3.61 9.78 -5.87
CA ARG A 70 -3.24 11.01 -6.57
C ARG A 70 -4.34 12.08 -6.53
N ALA A 71 -5.53 11.77 -6.04
CA ALA A 71 -6.68 12.67 -6.10
C ALA A 71 -6.54 13.89 -5.14
N PRO A 72 -7.14 15.05 -5.49
CA PRO A 72 -6.95 16.34 -4.79
C PRO A 72 -7.42 16.40 -3.33
N LEU A 73 -8.09 15.36 -2.82
CA LEU A 73 -8.54 15.30 -1.43
C LEU A 73 -7.39 15.15 -0.43
N MET A 74 -6.16 14.90 -0.92
CA MET A 74 -4.96 14.75 -0.08
C MET A 74 -4.17 16.06 0.03
N ALA A 75 -3.89 16.50 1.26
CA ALA A 75 -3.16 17.74 1.57
C ALA A 75 -1.72 17.85 0.99
N LEU A 76 -1.22 16.80 0.33
CA LEU A 76 0.11 16.72 -0.28
C LEU A 76 0.09 16.25 -1.74
N GLU A 77 -1.01 16.44 -2.47
CA GLU A 77 -1.16 16.03 -3.89
C GLU A 77 0.06 16.36 -4.76
N HIS A 78 0.56 17.61 -4.68
CA HIS A 78 1.73 18.08 -5.43
C HIS A 78 3.04 17.35 -5.09
N CYS A 79 3.09 16.63 -3.97
CA CYS A 79 4.23 15.79 -3.57
C CYS A 79 4.02 14.32 -3.94
N ILE A 80 2.78 13.84 -4.03
CA ILE A 80 2.45 12.44 -4.29
C ILE A 80 2.83 12.05 -5.73
N ALA A 81 2.41 12.82 -6.72
CA ALA A 81 2.68 12.48 -8.12
C ALA A 81 4.19 12.41 -8.45
N PRO A 82 5.04 13.40 -8.07
CA PRO A 82 6.49 13.30 -8.26
C PRO A 82 7.16 12.20 -7.44
N PHE A 83 6.56 11.80 -6.32
CA PHE A 83 7.05 10.66 -5.55
C PHE A 83 6.77 9.34 -6.27
N LEU A 84 5.53 9.10 -6.68
CA LEU A 84 5.14 7.87 -7.38
C LEU A 84 5.90 7.69 -8.71
N ASN A 85 6.14 8.78 -9.45
CA ASN A 85 6.95 8.72 -10.67
C ASN A 85 8.42 8.37 -10.41
N LYS A 86 8.93 8.52 -9.17
CA LYS A 86 10.28 8.09 -8.80
C LYS A 86 10.31 6.64 -8.30
N CYS A 87 9.14 6.06 -8.01
CA CYS A 87 9.03 4.68 -7.56
C CYS A 87 9.12 3.70 -8.72
N ASP A 88 8.59 4.10 -9.88
CA ASP A 88 8.77 3.43 -11.17
C ASP A 88 10.22 3.60 -11.64
N VAL A 89 11.08 2.63 -11.32
CA VAL A 89 12.55 2.73 -11.53
C VAL A 89 12.94 2.32 -12.95
N ASP A 90 12.20 1.38 -13.54
CA ASP A 90 12.43 0.89 -14.89
C ASP A 90 11.58 1.61 -15.97
N ASP A 91 10.75 2.58 -15.57
CA ASP A 91 9.93 3.46 -16.42
C ASP A 91 8.92 2.67 -17.27
N ASP A 92 8.43 1.54 -16.75
CA ASP A 92 7.41 0.71 -17.40
C ASP A 92 5.97 1.22 -17.16
N HIS A 93 5.84 2.30 -16.40
CA HIS A 93 4.59 2.96 -15.99
C HIS A 93 3.71 2.16 -15.04
N MET A 94 4.30 1.15 -14.42
CA MET A 94 3.73 0.34 -13.36
C MET A 94 4.56 0.47 -12.08
N ILE A 95 4.02 0.01 -10.96
CA ILE A 95 4.75 -0.03 -9.69
C ILE A 95 4.56 -1.42 -9.09
N SER A 96 5.63 -2.21 -9.16
CA SER A 96 5.70 -3.51 -8.49
C SER A 96 5.74 -3.36 -6.96
N LEU A 97 5.43 -4.42 -6.21
CA LEU A 97 5.52 -4.38 -4.74
C LEU A 97 6.93 -4.05 -4.25
N LYS A 98 7.96 -4.54 -4.95
CA LYS A 98 9.37 -4.30 -4.60
C LYS A 98 9.72 -2.82 -4.75
N GLU A 99 9.33 -2.23 -5.86
CA GLU A 99 9.49 -0.80 -6.10
C GLU A 99 8.74 0.02 -5.07
N TRP A 100 7.48 -0.31 -4.80
CA TRP A 100 6.65 0.33 -3.79
C TRP A 100 7.32 0.33 -2.41
N GLY A 101 7.75 -0.84 -1.94
CA GLY A 101 8.40 -0.99 -0.65
C GLY A 101 9.73 -0.25 -0.56
N LYS A 102 10.57 -0.36 -1.59
CA LYS A 102 11.82 0.40 -1.68
C LYS A 102 11.57 1.91 -1.65
N CYS A 103 10.54 2.38 -2.34
CA CYS A 103 10.15 3.78 -2.36
C CYS A 103 9.68 4.30 -1.00
N LEU A 104 9.08 3.43 -0.19
CA LEU A 104 8.68 3.71 1.19
C LEU A 104 9.83 3.54 2.21
N GLU A 105 11.05 3.22 1.74
CA GLU A 105 12.23 2.91 2.56
C GLU A 105 12.01 1.69 3.48
N LEU A 106 11.37 0.63 2.96
CA LEU A 106 11.15 -0.64 3.64
C LEU A 106 12.12 -1.72 3.15
N ASP A 107 12.33 -2.74 3.98
CA ASP A 107 13.12 -3.91 3.62
C ASP A 107 12.31 -4.82 2.69
N GLU A 108 12.91 -5.25 1.58
CA GLU A 108 12.27 -6.14 0.62
C GLU A 108 12.02 -7.53 1.22
N GLU A 109 12.84 -7.97 2.18
CA GLU A 109 12.69 -9.28 2.84
C GLU A 109 11.43 -9.36 3.71
N ASP A 110 10.91 -8.21 4.14
CA ASP A 110 9.70 -8.14 4.95
C ASP A 110 8.41 -8.07 4.12
N LEU A 111 8.52 -7.82 2.82
CA LEU A 111 7.39 -7.66 1.89
C LEU A 111 6.92 -9.03 1.34
N ASP A 112 6.20 -9.78 2.17
CA ASP A 112 5.52 -11.01 1.74
C ASP A 112 4.05 -10.71 1.40
N GLU A 113 3.70 -10.76 0.11
CA GLU A 113 2.34 -10.51 -0.37
C GLU A 113 1.49 -11.78 -0.43
N LYS A 114 0.32 -11.73 0.21
CA LYS A 114 -0.73 -12.74 0.08
C LYS A 114 -2.05 -12.10 -0.35
N CYS A 115 -1.99 -11.16 -1.31
CA CYS A 115 -3.20 -10.49 -1.81
C CYS A 115 -4.26 -11.49 -2.32
N GLU A 116 -3.81 -12.61 -2.91
CA GLU A 116 -4.66 -13.72 -3.38
C GLU A 116 -5.45 -14.42 -2.26
N GLU A 117 -4.88 -14.53 -1.04
CA GLU A 117 -5.54 -15.19 0.09
C GLU A 117 -6.75 -14.38 0.58
N VAL A 118 -6.81 -13.08 0.28
CA VAL A 118 -7.90 -12.18 0.67
C VAL A 118 -9.04 -12.21 -0.34
N ARG A 119 -8.70 -12.17 -1.63
CA ARG A 119 -9.68 -12.00 -2.71
C ARG A 119 -10.51 -13.26 -2.95
N GLY A 120 -9.97 -14.44 -2.61
CA GLY A 120 -10.72 -15.71 -2.68
C GLY A 120 -11.76 -15.92 -1.57
N GLU A 121 -11.85 -15.02 -0.58
CA GLU A 121 -12.91 -15.02 0.44
C GLU A 121 -14.14 -14.20 0.02
N ASP A 122 -14.04 -13.40 -1.06
CA ASP A 122 -15.09 -12.50 -1.55
C ASP A 122 -15.83 -13.02 -2.81
N GLU A 123 -15.52 -14.24 -3.28
CA GLU A 123 -16.27 -14.99 -4.33
C GLU A 123 -17.18 -16.09 -3.74
#